data_AF-A0A3D6BRH3-F1
#
_entry.id   AF-A0A3D6BRH3-F1
#
_cell.length_a   1.000
_cell.length_b   1.000
_cell.length_c   1.000
_cell.angle_alpha   90.00
_cell.angle_beta   90.00
_cell.angle_gamma   90.00
#
_symmetry.space_group_name_H-M   'P 1'
#
loop_
_entity.id
_entity.type
_entity.pdbx_description
1 polymer ?
#
loop_
_entity_poly.entity_id
_entity_poly.type
_entity_poly.pdbx_seq_one_letter_code
_entity_poly.pdbx_strand_id
1 'polypeptide(L)'
;RSTNNGTSFSTIAENGVNGITESGAWVTPYKLDPNNPNRMYAGYDNVWRSDDVKAPAPGAIVWTKISNFGGTSNMVDLAIAPSNSNVVYASRSGSGKFYYSNNALSASPTWSNLTANLPSSSSPKDIEIDPTDHNHLFIALGNNIYESTNAGITWTDISGTLPNISLNTIVIDASSPVDAMYVGMDVGVYYKDNTLTDWTPFYTGLANLEVTELEIHSNTTDCSSKLFAATYGQGLWMSDLKDPGNVAPTACFKAEATQGCVGSTLLLTDKSDYTPTSWLWNITPASYSFTNGTTANSQNPEVIFTSSGTYTIALTVTNANGNHTTTKVDYVTVYPGTIASGFSTDFEGEALCGTASDCGATTCNLSSSFWINLSNGSEDDIDWRVDEGGTTSSGTGPTNDYNPGSTTGNYIYTEASGCFNNTAILESSCMIMDTAYNLEFAYHMEGARMGSLHIDVFADGVWNENIIPVISGDQGTVWQTATVDLAAYEGKTIS
;
A
#
# COMPACT_ATOMS: atom_id res chain seq x y z
N ARG A 1 6.82 8.28 17.20
CA ARG A 1 5.53 7.94 16.55
C ARG A 1 5.17 9.03 15.57
N SER A 2 4.74 8.65 14.37
CA SER A 2 4.14 9.55 13.39
C SER A 2 2.63 9.29 13.31
N THR A 3 1.85 10.33 13.03
CA THR A 3 0.40 10.25 12.75
C THR A 3 0.05 10.88 11.40
N ASN A 4 1.05 11.15 10.58
CA ASN A 4 0.95 11.87 9.31
C ASN A 4 1.91 11.27 8.27
N ASN A 5 1.88 9.94 8.15
CA ASN A 5 2.63 9.17 7.16
C ASN A 5 4.16 9.42 7.15
N GLY A 6 4.70 9.86 8.29
CA GLY A 6 6.15 10.00 8.51
C GLY A 6 6.65 11.43 8.36
N THR A 7 5.77 12.40 8.13
CA THR A 7 6.13 13.81 7.98
C THR A 7 6.67 14.41 9.28
N SER A 8 6.16 13.99 10.44
CA SER A 8 6.69 14.39 11.74
C SER A 8 6.60 13.27 12.79
N PHE A 9 7.45 13.37 13.82
CA PHE A 9 7.56 12.34 14.86
C PHE A 9 7.50 12.95 16.25
N SER A 10 6.85 12.24 17.18
CA SER A 10 6.87 12.50 18.62
C SER A 10 7.49 11.34 19.40
N THR A 11 8.18 11.64 20.50
CA THR A 11 8.69 10.62 21.42
C THR A 11 7.53 9.93 22.14
N ILE A 12 7.53 8.60 22.17
CA ILE A 12 6.50 7.82 22.87
C ILE A 12 7.07 6.88 23.94
N ALA A 13 8.36 6.54 23.88
CA ALA A 13 9.03 5.64 24.79
C ALA A 13 10.50 6.08 24.92
N GLU A 14 10.91 6.46 26.13
CA GLU A 14 12.29 6.83 26.49
C GLU A 14 12.39 6.85 28.02
N ASN A 15 13.59 6.70 28.59
CA ASN A 15 13.79 6.90 30.03
C ASN A 15 13.29 8.27 30.51
N GLY A 16 12.34 8.28 31.44
CA GLY A 16 11.70 9.49 31.96
C GLY A 16 10.46 9.93 31.18
N VAL A 17 10.07 9.22 30.12
CA VAL A 17 8.91 9.54 29.27
C VAL A 17 7.81 8.49 29.45
N ASN A 18 6.56 8.94 29.59
CA ASN A 18 5.36 8.08 29.59
C ASN A 18 5.39 6.90 30.60
N GLY A 19 6.12 7.06 31.71
CA GLY A 19 6.22 6.08 32.80
C GLY A 19 7.47 5.18 32.77
N ILE A 20 8.27 5.21 31.69
CA ILE A 20 9.51 4.44 31.60
C ILE A 20 10.57 5.05 32.53
N THR A 21 11.27 4.20 33.30
CA THR A 21 12.19 4.62 34.38
C THR A 21 13.58 3.98 34.28
N GLU A 22 13.92 3.41 33.14
CA GLU A 22 15.21 2.76 32.92
C GLU A 22 15.72 3.01 31.50
N SER A 23 17.02 2.78 31.29
CA SER A 23 17.69 2.95 29.99
C SER A 23 17.77 1.62 29.25
N GLY A 24 17.88 1.69 27.92
CA GLY A 24 17.97 0.53 27.03
C GLY A 24 19.29 0.52 26.27
N ALA A 25 19.43 -0.44 25.35
CA ALA A 25 20.53 -0.44 24.41
C ALA A 25 20.45 0.74 23.43
N TRP A 26 21.57 1.02 22.76
CA TRP A 26 21.60 1.98 21.64
C TRP A 26 20.54 1.64 20.58
N VAL A 27 20.39 0.35 20.27
CA VAL A 27 19.26 -0.21 19.52
C VAL A 27 18.38 -0.95 20.52
N THR A 28 17.31 -0.30 20.97
CA THR A 28 16.35 -0.87 21.91
C THR A 28 15.24 -1.59 21.13
N PRO A 29 15.04 -2.92 21.30
CA PRO A 29 14.01 -3.63 20.57
C PRO A 29 12.62 -3.19 21.03
N TYR A 30 11.72 -3.06 20.08
CA TYR A 30 10.29 -2.90 20.32
C TYR A 30 9.52 -3.70 19.28
N LYS A 31 8.34 -4.19 19.66
CA LYS A 31 7.46 -4.93 18.75
C LYS A 31 6.01 -4.52 19.00
N LEU A 32 5.23 -4.39 17.94
CA LEU A 32 3.78 -4.29 18.03
C LEU A 32 3.21 -5.68 18.29
N ASP A 33 2.11 -5.76 19.05
CA ASP A 33 1.40 -7.03 19.20
C ASP A 33 0.70 -7.39 17.88
N PRO A 34 0.99 -8.56 17.28
CA PRO A 34 0.34 -9.01 16.04
C PRO A 34 -1.18 -9.12 16.15
N ASN A 35 -1.73 -9.28 17.36
CA ASN A 35 -3.17 -9.43 17.58
C ASN A 35 -3.85 -8.15 18.11
N ASN A 36 -3.09 -7.10 18.42
CA ASN A 36 -3.66 -5.83 18.86
C ASN A 36 -2.80 -4.64 18.41
N PRO A 37 -3.22 -3.89 17.39
CA PRO A 37 -2.43 -2.79 16.84
C PRO A 37 -2.24 -1.60 17.79
N ASN A 38 -2.99 -1.52 18.89
CA ASN A 38 -2.81 -0.50 19.93
C ASN A 38 -1.76 -0.91 20.98
N ARG A 39 -1.35 -2.19 21.03
CA ARG A 39 -0.42 -2.69 22.02
C ARG A 39 1.00 -2.80 21.45
N MET A 40 1.97 -2.36 22.24
CA MET A 40 3.39 -2.42 21.93
C MET A 40 4.18 -2.88 23.15
N TYR A 41 5.27 -3.59 22.89
CA TYR A 41 6.27 -3.97 23.88
C TYR A 41 7.59 -3.29 23.56
N ALA A 42 8.33 -2.87 24.59
CA ALA A 42 9.65 -2.28 24.45
C ALA A 42 10.62 -2.92 25.46
N GLY A 43 11.83 -3.23 25.00
CA GLY A 43 12.82 -4.01 25.73
C GLY A 43 13.98 -3.17 26.24
N TYR A 44 13.95 -2.82 27.51
CA TYR A 44 15.02 -2.10 28.20
C TYR A 44 15.83 -3.09 29.06
N ASP A 45 16.15 -2.77 30.32
CA ASP A 45 16.58 -3.78 31.30
C ASP A 45 15.47 -4.80 31.58
N ASN A 46 14.21 -4.37 31.45
CA ASN A 46 12.99 -5.15 31.60
C ASN A 46 12.09 -4.93 30.37
N VAL A 47 11.10 -5.81 30.22
CA VAL A 47 9.99 -5.65 29.27
C VAL A 47 8.97 -4.63 29.80
N TRP A 48 8.64 -3.66 28.96
CA TRP A 48 7.57 -2.70 29.14
C TRP A 48 6.46 -2.93 28.13
N ARG A 49 5.21 -2.68 28.53
CA ARG A 49 4.02 -2.81 27.68
C ARG A 49 3.19 -1.53 27.72
N SER A 50 2.73 -1.07 26.58
CA SER A 50 1.66 -0.08 26.44
C SER A 50 0.52 -0.72 25.65
N ASP A 51 -0.72 -0.46 26.05
CA ASP A 51 -1.94 -0.97 25.38
C ASP A 51 -2.64 0.14 24.55
N ASP A 52 -2.02 1.32 24.43
CA ASP A 52 -2.65 2.53 23.87
C ASP A 52 -1.74 3.36 22.93
N VAL A 53 -0.71 2.74 22.31
CA VAL A 53 0.29 3.47 21.51
C VAL A 53 -0.28 4.18 20.27
N LYS A 54 -1.37 3.69 19.68
CA LYS A 54 -2.05 4.32 18.53
C LYS A 54 -3.21 5.24 18.96
N ALA A 55 -4.00 4.82 19.95
CA ALA A 55 -5.16 5.56 20.47
C ALA A 55 -5.01 5.84 21.98
N PRO A 56 -4.13 6.80 22.37
CA PRO A 56 -3.87 7.07 23.77
C PRO A 56 -5.10 7.64 24.48
N ALA A 57 -5.27 7.28 25.75
CA ALA A 57 -6.25 7.93 26.61
C ALA A 57 -5.93 9.44 26.77
N PRO A 58 -6.91 10.29 27.12
CA PRO A 58 -6.65 11.71 27.37
C PRO A 58 -5.55 11.88 28.43
N GLY A 59 -4.37 12.38 28.02
CA GLY A 59 -3.25 12.63 28.94
C GLY A 59 -1.87 12.30 28.38
N ALA A 60 -1.68 11.11 27.80
CA ALA A 60 -0.48 10.63 27.07
C ALA A 60 -0.58 9.10 26.90
N ILE A 61 0.33 8.53 26.10
CA ILE A 61 0.59 7.08 26.09
C ILE A 61 1.09 6.64 27.46
N VAL A 62 0.72 5.43 27.91
CA VAL A 62 1.17 4.89 29.20
C VAL A 62 1.95 3.59 29.02
N TRP A 63 3.16 3.55 29.57
CA TRP A 63 3.97 2.34 29.65
C TRP A 63 3.95 1.75 31.05
N THR A 64 3.75 0.43 31.12
CA THR A 64 3.80 -0.35 32.36
C THR A 64 4.97 -1.32 32.29
N LYS A 65 5.82 -1.34 33.32
CA LYS A 65 6.86 -2.37 33.47
C LYS A 65 6.18 -3.70 33.81
N ILE A 66 6.36 -4.71 32.97
CA ILE A 66 5.68 -6.01 33.13
C ILE A 66 6.62 -7.15 33.53
N SER A 67 7.90 -6.87 33.78
CA SER A 67 8.90 -7.86 34.22
C SER A 67 9.88 -7.25 35.24
N ASN A 68 10.61 -8.12 35.93
CA ASN A 68 11.66 -7.74 36.88
C ASN A 68 12.79 -8.77 36.88
N PHE A 69 13.66 -8.70 35.87
CA PHE A 69 14.72 -9.70 35.65
C PHE A 69 15.96 -9.49 36.52
N GLY A 70 16.10 -8.31 37.14
CA GLY A 70 17.29 -7.91 37.90
C GLY A 70 18.50 -7.59 37.03
N GLY A 71 19.41 -6.76 37.56
CA GLY A 71 20.62 -6.31 36.87
C GLY A 71 20.35 -5.40 35.65
N THR A 72 21.43 -4.96 35.00
CA THR A 72 21.42 -3.92 33.95
C THR A 72 21.81 -4.47 32.56
N SER A 73 21.44 -5.72 32.28
CA SER A 73 21.65 -6.31 30.94
C SER A 73 20.58 -5.76 30.00
N ASN A 74 21.01 -5.16 28.89
CA ASN A 74 20.09 -4.71 27.85
C ASN A 74 19.36 -5.89 27.20
N MET A 75 18.10 -5.68 26.81
CA MET A 75 17.38 -6.57 25.90
C MET A 75 18.13 -6.72 24.58
N VAL A 76 18.15 -7.93 24.04
CA VAL A 76 18.64 -8.22 22.69
C VAL A 76 17.44 -8.33 21.75
N ASP A 77 16.47 -9.17 22.08
CA ASP A 77 15.26 -9.32 21.29
C ASP A 77 14.00 -9.59 22.16
N LEU A 78 12.84 -9.29 21.56
CA LEU A 78 11.50 -9.54 22.08
C LEU A 78 10.65 -10.20 20.99
N ALA A 79 9.96 -11.28 21.35
CA ALA A 79 9.03 -11.96 20.46
C ALA A 79 7.67 -12.14 21.12
N ILE A 80 6.61 -11.80 20.40
CA ILE A 80 5.21 -11.97 20.83
C ILE A 80 4.58 -12.99 19.90
N ALA A 81 3.98 -14.05 20.46
CA ALA A 81 3.41 -15.11 19.64
C ALA A 81 2.22 -14.59 18.81
N PRO A 82 2.25 -14.74 17.46
CA PRO A 82 1.11 -14.38 16.62
C PRO A 82 -0.16 -15.13 16.99
N SER A 83 -0.06 -16.39 17.42
CA SER A 83 -1.20 -17.20 17.85
C SER A 83 -1.73 -16.85 19.25
N ASN A 84 -0.99 -16.11 20.09
CA ASN A 84 -1.42 -15.79 21.47
C ASN A 84 -0.63 -14.63 22.11
N SER A 85 -1.23 -13.44 22.23
CA SER A 85 -0.63 -12.25 22.88
C SER A 85 -0.22 -12.40 24.35
N ASN A 86 -0.64 -13.47 25.05
CA ASN A 86 -0.14 -13.73 26.39
C ASN A 86 1.28 -14.33 26.39
N VAL A 87 1.70 -14.90 25.27
CA VAL A 87 3.02 -15.51 25.13
C VAL A 87 4.01 -14.48 24.60
N VAL A 88 5.01 -14.19 25.43
CA VAL A 88 6.11 -13.29 25.11
C VAL A 88 7.43 -13.91 25.56
N TYR A 89 8.42 -13.89 24.68
CA TYR A 89 9.79 -14.27 24.97
C TYR A 89 10.70 -13.04 24.96
N ALA A 90 11.78 -13.12 25.73
CA ALA A 90 12.75 -12.04 25.86
C ALA A 90 14.16 -12.60 26.02
N SER A 91 15.09 -12.12 25.19
CA SER A 91 16.52 -12.40 25.35
C SER A 91 17.26 -11.16 25.86
N ARG A 92 18.27 -11.36 26.71
CA ARG A 92 19.12 -10.26 27.22
C ARG A 92 20.60 -10.52 26.96
N SER A 93 21.33 -9.43 26.86
CA SER A 93 22.78 -9.42 26.70
C SER A 93 23.49 -10.00 27.94
N GLY A 94 24.58 -10.71 27.70
CA GLY A 94 25.41 -11.32 28.75
C GLY A 94 24.94 -12.72 29.14
N SER A 95 25.77 -13.72 28.78
CA SER A 95 25.70 -15.13 29.19
C SER A 95 24.34 -15.83 28.98
N GLY A 96 23.68 -15.64 27.83
CA GLY A 96 22.55 -16.49 27.43
C GLY A 96 21.27 -16.30 28.23
N LYS A 97 20.97 -15.07 28.65
CA LYS A 97 19.73 -14.79 29.38
C LYS A 97 18.51 -14.91 28.47
N PHE A 98 17.59 -15.82 28.82
CA PHE A 98 16.35 -16.09 28.07
C PHE A 98 15.17 -16.26 29.03
N TYR A 99 14.07 -15.56 28.74
CA TYR A 99 12.88 -15.51 29.60
C TYR A 99 11.60 -15.69 28.79
N TYR A 100 10.57 -16.21 29.45
CA TYR A 100 9.28 -16.53 28.87
C TYR A 100 8.14 -16.14 29.82
N SER A 101 7.08 -15.55 29.27
CA SER A 101 5.80 -15.35 29.95
C SER A 101 4.68 -15.96 29.13
N ASN A 102 3.72 -16.60 29.79
CA ASN A 102 2.49 -17.12 29.18
C ASN A 102 1.23 -16.37 29.65
N ASN A 103 1.42 -15.25 30.34
CA ASN A 103 0.36 -14.40 30.88
C ASN A 103 0.77 -12.92 30.80
N ALA A 104 1.47 -12.53 29.73
CA ALA A 104 2.01 -11.18 29.54
C ALA A 104 0.96 -10.07 29.57
N LEU A 105 -0.34 -10.39 29.39
CA LEU A 105 -1.45 -9.44 29.46
C LEU A 105 -2.03 -9.25 30.86
N SER A 106 -1.64 -10.10 31.82
CA SER A 106 -2.06 -9.99 33.23
C SER A 106 -1.72 -8.61 33.82
N ALA A 107 -2.44 -8.21 34.87
CA ALA A 107 -2.07 -7.05 35.70
C ALA A 107 -0.78 -7.28 36.50
N SER A 108 -0.38 -8.54 36.69
CA SER A 108 0.89 -8.92 37.29
C SER A 108 1.46 -10.13 36.54
N PRO A 109 2.09 -9.90 35.37
CA PRO A 109 2.66 -10.98 34.57
C PRO A 109 3.77 -11.71 35.30
N THR A 110 3.88 -13.01 35.02
CA THR A 110 4.93 -13.87 35.56
C THR A 110 5.90 -14.25 34.46
N TRP A 111 7.20 -14.27 34.79
CA TRP A 111 8.26 -14.61 33.86
C TRP A 111 9.09 -15.78 34.38
N SER A 112 9.19 -16.82 33.57
CA SER A 112 10.05 -17.97 33.79
C SER A 112 11.44 -17.67 33.21
N ASN A 113 12.49 -18.03 33.95
CA ASN A 113 13.86 -17.97 33.46
C ASN A 113 14.23 -19.31 32.81
N LEU A 114 14.44 -19.29 31.49
CA LEU A 114 14.77 -20.45 30.67
C LEU A 114 16.26 -20.47 30.26
N THR A 115 17.09 -19.62 30.86
CA THR A 115 18.53 -19.50 30.55
C THR A 115 19.26 -20.86 30.62
N ALA A 116 18.94 -21.68 31.62
CA ALA A 116 19.57 -22.99 31.80
C ALA A 116 19.16 -24.02 30.72
N ASN A 117 18.12 -23.72 29.94
CA ASN A 117 17.61 -24.57 28.88
C ASN A 117 18.26 -24.25 27.53
N LEU A 118 18.98 -23.12 27.40
CA LEU A 118 19.65 -22.78 26.14
C LEU A 118 20.76 -23.80 25.81
N PRO A 119 20.94 -24.14 24.51
CA PRO A 119 22.01 -25.04 24.06
C PRO A 119 23.43 -24.51 24.27
N SER A 120 23.60 -23.20 24.41
CA SER A 120 24.90 -22.56 24.66
C SER A 120 24.73 -21.30 25.50
N SER A 121 25.84 -20.77 26.03
CA SER A 121 25.85 -19.55 26.85
C SER A 121 25.83 -18.25 26.02
N SER A 122 25.66 -18.32 24.70
CA SER A 122 25.46 -17.15 23.84
C SER A 122 24.10 -16.53 24.11
N SER A 123 23.92 -15.23 23.86
CA SER A 123 22.59 -14.60 23.89
C SER A 123 21.84 -14.91 22.59
N PRO A 124 20.58 -15.35 22.63
CA PRO A 124 19.75 -15.42 21.44
C PRO A 124 19.67 -14.03 20.79
N LYS A 125 20.11 -13.94 19.52
CA LYS A 125 20.11 -12.70 18.74
C LYS A 125 18.73 -12.37 18.19
N ASP A 126 17.97 -13.42 17.88
CA ASP A 126 16.63 -13.33 17.33
C ASP A 126 15.80 -14.52 17.83
N ILE A 127 14.52 -14.29 18.07
CA ILE A 127 13.53 -15.25 18.53
C ILE A 127 12.33 -15.16 17.60
N GLU A 128 12.09 -16.21 16.82
CA GLU A 128 10.97 -16.25 15.88
C GLU A 128 10.00 -17.35 16.30
N ILE A 129 8.72 -17.01 16.47
CA ILE A 129 7.69 -17.92 17.00
C ILE A 129 6.80 -18.36 15.85
N ASP A 130 6.47 -19.65 15.79
CA ASP A 130 5.52 -20.17 14.81
C ASP A 130 4.21 -19.35 14.85
N PRO A 131 3.76 -18.82 13.69
CA PRO A 131 2.57 -17.99 13.62
C PRO A 131 1.29 -18.69 14.13
N THR A 132 1.26 -20.02 14.12
CA THR A 132 0.09 -20.84 14.45
C THR A 132 0.21 -21.62 15.75
N ASP A 133 1.43 -21.85 16.26
CA ASP A 133 1.68 -22.54 17.53
C ASP A 133 2.69 -21.79 18.42
N HIS A 134 2.17 -21.11 19.44
CA HIS A 134 2.99 -20.38 20.42
C HIS A 134 4.00 -21.22 21.25
N ASN A 135 3.95 -22.55 21.19
CA ASN A 135 4.95 -23.43 21.81
C ASN A 135 6.07 -23.84 20.85
N HIS A 136 5.89 -23.61 19.55
CA HIS A 136 6.87 -23.87 18.52
C HIS A 136 7.62 -22.57 18.18
N LEU A 137 8.95 -22.58 18.30
CA LEU A 137 9.78 -21.40 18.10
C LEU A 137 11.21 -21.76 17.70
N PHE A 138 11.89 -20.78 17.12
CA PHE A 138 13.26 -20.84 16.65
C PHE A 138 14.09 -19.73 17.29
N ILE A 139 15.37 -20.00 17.52
CA ILE A 139 16.31 -18.98 17.99
C ILE A 139 17.59 -18.97 17.17
N ALA A 140 18.07 -17.75 16.91
CA ALA A 140 19.42 -17.51 16.40
C ALA A 140 20.39 -17.44 17.57
N LEU A 141 21.29 -18.43 17.70
CA LEU A 141 22.16 -18.56 18.86
C LEU A 141 23.61 -18.85 18.46
N GLY A 142 24.44 -17.80 18.47
CA GLY A 142 25.82 -17.90 18.00
C GLY A 142 25.89 -18.08 16.48
N ASN A 143 26.35 -19.25 16.03
CA ASN A 143 26.45 -19.59 14.60
C ASN A 143 25.30 -20.51 14.13
N ASN A 144 24.41 -20.86 15.05
CA ASN A 144 23.46 -21.96 14.89
C ASN A 144 22.02 -21.46 15.02
N ILE A 145 21.11 -22.22 14.43
CA ILE A 145 19.67 -22.11 14.63
C ILE A 145 19.18 -23.33 15.43
N TYR A 146 18.35 -23.06 16.43
CA TYR A 146 17.73 -24.10 17.25
C TYR A 146 16.21 -23.99 17.21
N GLU A 147 15.55 -25.14 17.15
CA GLU A 147 14.10 -25.29 17.18
C GLU A 147 13.65 -25.86 18.53
N SER A 148 12.54 -25.35 19.05
CA SER A 148 11.84 -25.91 20.20
C SER A 148 10.37 -26.11 19.84
N THR A 149 9.81 -27.26 20.17
CA THR A 149 8.37 -27.56 20.05
C THR A 149 7.64 -27.55 21.40
N ASN A 150 8.28 -27.06 22.46
CA ASN A 150 7.74 -27.06 23.82
C ASN A 150 8.09 -25.79 24.63
N ALA A 151 7.91 -24.64 23.99
CA ALA A 151 8.04 -23.31 24.60
C ALA A 151 9.43 -23.01 25.22
N GLY A 152 10.49 -23.48 24.55
CA GLY A 152 11.89 -23.22 24.89
C GLY A 152 12.42 -24.10 26.02
N ILE A 153 11.69 -25.17 26.40
CA ILE A 153 12.12 -26.10 27.45
C ILE A 153 13.24 -27.01 26.93
N THR A 154 13.16 -27.49 25.69
CA THR A 154 14.22 -28.27 25.03
C THR A 154 14.42 -27.80 23.61
N TRP A 155 15.64 -27.95 23.10
CA TRP A 155 16.03 -27.45 21.79
C TRP A 155 16.69 -28.54 20.96
N THR A 156 16.42 -28.50 19.65
CA THR A 156 17.06 -29.31 18.62
C THR A 156 17.88 -28.41 17.73
N ASP A 157 19.15 -28.76 17.48
CA ASP A 157 19.97 -28.05 16.49
C ASP A 157 19.52 -28.44 15.08
N ILE A 158 19.09 -27.45 14.30
CA ILE A 158 18.63 -27.63 12.91
C ILE A 158 19.54 -26.91 11.91
N SER A 159 20.77 -26.57 12.31
CA SER A 159 21.70 -25.76 11.49
C SER A 159 22.21 -26.49 10.25
N GLY A 160 22.16 -27.83 10.23
CA GLY A 160 22.53 -28.63 9.06
C GLY A 160 23.92 -28.27 8.51
N THR A 161 23.99 -27.88 7.23
CA THR A 161 25.23 -27.44 6.57
C THR A 161 25.38 -25.92 6.46
N LEU A 162 24.62 -25.13 7.23
CA LEU A 162 24.87 -23.69 7.31
C LEU A 162 26.35 -23.41 7.63
N PRO A 163 26.95 -22.37 7.03
CA PRO A 163 28.33 -22.01 7.32
C PRO A 163 28.54 -21.81 8.82
N ASN A 164 29.70 -22.23 9.34
CA ASN A 164 30.06 -21.99 10.74
C ASN A 164 30.49 -20.52 10.96
N ILE A 165 29.55 -19.60 10.73
CA ILE A 165 29.67 -18.17 10.92
C ILE A 165 28.40 -17.69 11.62
N SER A 166 28.43 -16.47 12.15
CA SER A 166 27.34 -15.95 12.95
C SER A 166 25.99 -15.94 12.21
N LEU A 167 24.95 -16.43 12.89
CA LEU A 167 23.55 -16.35 12.47
C LEU A 167 22.89 -15.22 13.27
N ASN A 168 22.31 -14.26 12.58
CA ASN A 168 21.88 -13.00 13.20
C ASN A 168 20.36 -12.87 13.30
N THR A 169 19.62 -13.37 12.32
CA THR A 169 18.17 -13.15 12.21
C THR A 169 17.47 -14.31 11.51
N ILE A 170 16.20 -14.52 11.84
CA ILE A 170 15.30 -15.54 11.34
C ILE A 170 13.98 -14.86 10.97
N VAL A 171 13.38 -15.22 9.84
CA VAL A 171 12.00 -14.81 9.53
C VAL A 171 11.22 -16.00 8.97
N ILE A 172 10.01 -16.21 9.48
CA ILE A 172 9.08 -17.24 8.99
C ILE A 172 8.14 -16.62 7.95
N ASP A 173 7.98 -17.30 6.83
CA ASP A 173 6.91 -16.98 5.88
C ASP A 173 5.59 -17.58 6.38
N ALA A 174 4.86 -16.78 7.15
CA ALA A 174 3.58 -17.16 7.73
C ALA A 174 2.49 -17.53 6.69
N SER A 175 2.69 -17.18 5.42
CA SER A 175 1.77 -17.52 4.33
C SER A 175 2.19 -18.76 3.54
N SER A 176 3.35 -19.32 3.85
CA SER A 176 3.92 -20.45 3.11
C SER A 176 3.12 -21.74 3.34
N PRO A 177 2.79 -22.50 2.27
CA PRO A 177 2.17 -23.81 2.40
C PRO A 177 3.18 -24.93 2.77
N VAL A 178 4.47 -24.61 2.89
CA VAL A 178 5.56 -25.58 3.13
C VAL A 178 6.41 -25.20 4.34
N ASP A 179 5.87 -24.42 5.27
CA ASP A 179 6.55 -23.97 6.49
C ASP A 179 7.91 -23.32 6.18
N ALA A 180 7.93 -22.45 5.17
CA ALA A 180 9.16 -21.81 4.72
C ALA A 180 9.69 -20.77 5.72
N MET A 181 11.02 -20.69 5.80
CA MET A 181 11.74 -19.69 6.59
C MET A 181 13.05 -19.28 5.93
N TYR A 182 13.55 -18.12 6.36
CA TYR A 182 14.83 -17.57 5.93
C TYR A 182 15.68 -17.23 7.14
N VAL A 183 17.00 -17.35 6.99
CA VAL A 183 17.96 -16.92 8.01
C VAL A 183 19.00 -15.99 7.41
N GLY A 184 19.35 -14.94 8.14
CA GLY A 184 20.39 -13.99 7.80
C GLY A 184 21.66 -14.28 8.60
N MET A 185 22.78 -14.37 7.90
CA MET A 185 24.10 -14.67 8.48
C MET A 185 25.12 -13.61 8.07
N ASP A 186 26.34 -13.70 8.61
CA ASP A 186 27.47 -12.81 8.25
C ASP A 186 27.92 -12.91 6.78
N VAL A 187 27.32 -13.83 6.02
CA VAL A 187 27.70 -14.16 4.63
C VAL A 187 26.53 -14.20 3.65
N GLY A 188 25.33 -13.78 4.09
CA GLY A 188 24.13 -13.73 3.25
C GLY A 188 22.92 -14.45 3.86
N VAL A 189 21.94 -14.72 3.01
CA VAL A 189 20.63 -15.26 3.37
C VAL A 189 20.49 -16.71 2.92
N TYR A 190 19.92 -17.56 3.76
CA TYR A 190 19.64 -18.96 3.46
C TYR A 190 18.16 -19.26 3.64
N TYR A 191 17.66 -20.21 2.88
CA TYR A 191 16.27 -20.64 2.85
C TYR A 191 16.14 -22.10 3.26
N LYS A 192 15.07 -22.40 3.98
CA LYS A 192 14.62 -23.76 4.28
C LYS A 192 13.09 -23.86 4.29
N ASP A 193 12.59 -25.02 3.89
CA ASP A 193 11.19 -25.42 4.02
C ASP A 193 11.09 -26.87 4.55
N ASN A 194 9.86 -27.35 4.72
CA ASN A 194 9.56 -28.70 5.20
C ASN A 194 9.80 -29.82 4.17
N THR A 195 10.05 -29.48 2.91
CA THR A 195 10.36 -30.42 1.81
C THR A 195 11.86 -30.62 1.62
N LEU A 196 12.68 -29.66 2.08
CA LEU A 196 14.13 -29.71 2.04
C LEU A 196 14.72 -30.48 3.23
N THR A 197 15.75 -31.27 2.96
CA THR A 197 16.52 -31.96 4.01
C THR A 197 17.53 -31.06 4.70
N ASP A 198 17.91 -29.95 4.06
CA ASP A 198 18.93 -29.02 4.55
C ASP A 198 18.71 -27.59 3.99
N TRP A 199 19.48 -26.63 4.48
CA TRP A 199 19.45 -25.24 4.04
C TRP A 199 20.00 -25.05 2.63
N THR A 200 19.44 -24.07 1.92
CA THR A 200 19.89 -23.70 0.58
C THR A 200 20.25 -22.22 0.52
N PRO A 201 21.33 -21.84 -0.20
CA PRO A 201 21.66 -20.44 -0.45
C PRO A 201 20.50 -19.64 -1.08
N PHE A 202 20.24 -18.43 -0.57
CA PHE A 202 19.20 -17.52 -1.05
C PHE A 202 19.67 -16.05 -1.06
N TYR A 203 20.80 -15.78 -1.72
CA TYR A 203 21.45 -14.46 -1.72
C TYR A 203 21.87 -14.01 -3.14
N THR A 204 21.12 -14.39 -4.17
CA THR A 204 21.42 -13.96 -5.55
C THR A 204 21.43 -12.44 -5.64
N GLY A 205 22.53 -11.88 -6.14
CA GLY A 205 22.72 -10.43 -6.25
C GLY A 205 23.05 -9.72 -4.93
N LEU A 206 23.07 -10.43 -3.81
CA LEU A 206 23.55 -9.91 -2.52
C LEU A 206 25.06 -10.16 -2.41
N ALA A 207 25.81 -9.12 -2.04
CA ALA A 207 27.23 -9.26 -1.75
C ALA A 207 27.45 -10.10 -0.48
N ASN A 208 28.62 -10.72 -0.36
CA ASN A 208 29.00 -11.48 0.84
C ASN A 208 29.20 -10.52 2.03
N LEU A 209 28.11 -10.24 2.74
CA LEU A 209 28.02 -9.25 3.82
C LEU A 209 27.15 -9.78 4.94
N GLU A 210 27.32 -9.14 6.10
CA GLU A 210 26.48 -9.37 7.27
C GLU A 210 25.05 -8.90 7.02
N VAL A 211 24.11 -9.83 7.18
CA VAL A 211 22.67 -9.58 7.26
C VAL A 211 22.31 -9.43 8.73
N THR A 212 21.81 -8.26 9.10
CA THR A 212 21.50 -7.92 10.49
C THR A 212 20.03 -8.11 10.84
N GLU A 213 19.13 -8.00 9.86
CA GLU A 213 17.68 -8.12 10.02
C GLU A 213 17.07 -8.68 8.73
N LEU A 214 16.07 -9.56 8.85
CA LEU A 214 15.21 -10.00 7.76
C LEU A 214 13.76 -9.67 8.08
N GLU A 215 13.04 -9.16 7.08
CA GLU A 215 11.61 -8.89 7.23
C GLU A 215 10.86 -9.30 5.95
N ILE A 216 9.70 -9.93 6.11
CA ILE A 216 8.79 -10.25 5.01
C ILE A 216 7.69 -9.20 4.97
N HIS A 217 7.64 -8.43 3.89
CA HIS A 217 6.50 -7.59 3.60
C HIS A 217 5.48 -8.39 2.81
N SER A 218 4.44 -8.88 3.49
CA SER A 218 3.34 -9.59 2.85
C SER A 218 2.39 -8.62 2.16
N ASN A 219 2.35 -8.62 0.82
CA ASN A 219 1.34 -7.88 0.06
C ASN A 219 0.45 -8.87 -0.68
N THR A 220 -0.66 -9.23 -0.05
CA THR A 220 -1.67 -10.15 -0.60
C THR A 220 -2.67 -9.46 -1.53
N THR A 221 -2.73 -8.13 -1.52
CA THR A 221 -3.62 -7.35 -2.41
C THR A 221 -3.07 -7.32 -3.84
N ASP A 222 -1.77 -7.09 -3.97
CA ASP A 222 -1.06 -7.05 -5.25
C ASP A 222 -0.23 -8.30 -5.54
N CYS A 223 -0.20 -9.25 -4.59
CA CYS A 223 0.58 -10.49 -4.66
C CYS A 223 2.03 -10.22 -5.03
N SER A 224 2.64 -9.37 -4.21
CA SER A 224 4.00 -8.88 -4.39
C SER A 224 4.77 -8.95 -3.09
N SER A 225 4.57 -10.03 -2.33
CA SER A 225 5.30 -10.24 -1.09
C SER A 225 6.80 -10.25 -1.36
N LYS A 226 7.57 -9.55 -0.52
CA LYS A 226 9.01 -9.40 -0.67
C LYS A 226 9.73 -9.76 0.62
N LEU A 227 10.91 -10.37 0.46
CA LEU A 227 11.90 -10.47 1.52
C LEU A 227 12.82 -9.25 1.46
N PHE A 228 12.99 -8.58 2.60
CA PHE A 228 13.95 -7.51 2.79
C PHE A 228 15.05 -7.98 3.72
N ALA A 229 16.30 -7.63 3.39
CA ALA A 229 17.45 -7.85 4.26
C ALA A 229 18.17 -6.53 4.53
N ALA A 230 18.31 -6.16 5.80
CA ALA A 230 19.20 -5.09 6.20
C ALA A 230 20.63 -5.63 6.26
N THR A 231 21.57 -4.91 5.62
CA THR A 231 22.96 -5.33 5.50
C THR A 231 23.92 -4.35 6.15
N TYR A 232 25.02 -4.85 6.70
CA TYR A 232 26.09 -3.99 7.17
C TYR A 232 26.89 -3.43 5.97
N GLY A 233 26.68 -2.14 5.69
CA GLY A 233 27.48 -1.37 4.72
C GLY A 233 26.89 -1.22 3.32
N GLN A 234 25.78 -1.88 2.97
CA GLN A 234 25.10 -1.70 1.67
C GLN A 234 23.60 -1.38 1.76
N GLY A 235 23.06 -1.14 2.96
CA GLY A 235 21.67 -0.76 3.13
C GLY A 235 20.73 -1.96 2.96
N LEU A 236 19.65 -1.78 2.20
CA LEU A 236 18.60 -2.79 2.03
C LEU A 236 18.78 -3.59 0.75
N TRP A 237 18.79 -4.91 0.87
CA TRP A 237 18.59 -5.84 -0.23
C TRP A 237 17.14 -6.33 -0.23
N MET A 238 16.59 -6.62 -1.41
CA MET A 238 15.21 -7.07 -1.58
C MET A 238 15.15 -8.18 -2.62
N SER A 239 14.30 -9.17 -2.37
CA SER A 239 13.99 -10.27 -3.30
C SER A 239 12.50 -10.62 -3.25
N ASP A 240 12.00 -11.24 -4.31
CA ASP A 240 10.79 -12.07 -4.22
C ASP A 240 11.00 -13.20 -3.20
N LEU A 241 9.91 -13.75 -2.66
CA LEU A 241 9.97 -14.96 -1.86
C LEU A 241 10.36 -16.17 -2.74
N LYS A 242 11.00 -17.16 -2.13
CA LYS A 242 11.44 -18.38 -2.79
C LYS A 242 10.24 -19.22 -3.22
N ASP A 243 10.15 -19.49 -4.52
CA ASP A 243 9.29 -20.56 -5.03
C ASP A 243 9.93 -21.94 -4.72
N PRO A 244 9.25 -22.81 -3.94
CA PRO A 244 9.76 -24.16 -3.64
C PRO A 244 9.66 -25.10 -4.85
N GLY A 245 8.87 -24.78 -5.87
CA GLY A 245 8.77 -25.51 -7.15
C GLY A 245 7.97 -26.82 -7.09
N ASN A 246 7.40 -27.16 -5.94
CA ASN A 246 6.67 -28.40 -5.69
C ASN A 246 5.27 -28.17 -5.08
N VAL A 247 4.74 -26.96 -5.18
CA VAL A 247 3.41 -26.58 -4.68
C VAL A 247 2.50 -26.13 -5.82
N ALA A 248 1.19 -26.22 -5.60
CA ALA A 248 0.19 -25.66 -6.52
C ALA A 248 0.30 -24.12 -6.55
N PRO A 249 0.00 -23.47 -7.68
CA PRO A 249 0.13 -22.03 -7.81
C PRO A 249 -0.93 -21.31 -6.98
N THR A 250 -0.66 -20.07 -6.57
CA THR A 250 -1.67 -19.20 -5.94
C THR A 250 -2.02 -18.09 -6.91
N ALA A 251 -3.18 -18.24 -7.56
CA ALA A 251 -3.70 -17.27 -8.52
C ALA A 251 -3.75 -15.85 -7.97
N CYS A 252 -3.24 -14.89 -8.72
CA CYS A 252 -3.43 -13.48 -8.44
C CYS A 252 -3.21 -12.64 -9.69
N PHE A 253 -3.86 -11.50 -9.75
CA PHE A 253 -3.76 -10.60 -10.89
C PHE A 253 -4.15 -9.18 -10.55
N LYS A 254 -3.79 -8.26 -11.44
CA LYS A 254 -4.31 -6.88 -11.44
C LYS A 254 -4.73 -6.46 -12.85
N ALA A 255 -5.64 -5.50 -12.92
CA ALA A 255 -5.88 -4.71 -14.10
C ALA A 255 -5.02 -3.44 -14.05
N GLU A 256 -4.65 -2.88 -15.20
CA GLU A 256 -3.97 -1.56 -15.25
C GLU A 256 -4.90 -0.43 -14.80
N ALA A 257 -6.21 -0.56 -15.04
CA ALA A 257 -7.27 0.32 -14.58
C ALA A 257 -8.50 -0.49 -14.14
N THR A 258 -9.24 0.01 -13.15
CA THR A 258 -10.51 -0.59 -12.69
C THR A 258 -11.75 0.15 -13.19
N GLN A 259 -11.54 1.20 -13.98
CA GLN A 259 -12.56 2.01 -14.61
C GLN A 259 -12.14 2.28 -16.06
N GLY A 260 -13.11 2.39 -16.96
CA GLY A 260 -12.85 2.74 -18.35
C GLY A 260 -14.12 2.85 -19.18
N CYS A 261 -13.94 3.04 -20.49
CA CYS A 261 -15.03 3.27 -21.41
C CYS A 261 -15.29 2.06 -22.31
N VAL A 262 -16.52 1.95 -22.85
CA VAL A 262 -16.81 0.97 -23.91
C VAL A 262 -15.87 1.20 -25.09
N GLY A 263 -15.23 0.12 -25.57
CA GLY A 263 -14.28 0.17 -26.69
C GLY A 263 -12.82 0.38 -26.26
N SER A 264 -12.55 0.79 -25.02
CA SER A 264 -11.18 0.92 -24.52
C SER A 264 -10.55 -0.46 -24.29
N THR A 265 -9.26 -0.57 -24.57
CA THR A 265 -8.46 -1.77 -24.25
C THR A 265 -8.02 -1.74 -22.79
N LEU A 266 -8.06 -2.89 -22.12
CA LEU A 266 -7.60 -3.10 -20.75
C LEU A 266 -6.60 -4.26 -20.69
N LEU A 267 -5.41 -4.02 -20.14
CA LEU A 267 -4.42 -5.03 -19.82
C LEU A 267 -4.69 -5.67 -18.46
N LEU A 268 -4.79 -7.00 -18.45
CA LEU A 268 -4.76 -7.81 -17.24
C LEU A 268 -3.36 -8.40 -17.07
N THR A 269 -2.79 -8.27 -15.88
CA THR A 269 -1.44 -8.76 -15.55
C THR A 269 -1.51 -9.86 -14.51
N ASP A 270 -0.94 -11.03 -14.84
CA ASP A 270 -0.71 -12.12 -13.90
C ASP A 270 0.33 -11.74 -12.84
N LYS A 271 -0.02 -12.04 -11.59
CA LYS A 271 0.80 -11.85 -10.38
C LYS A 271 0.79 -13.11 -9.51
N SER A 272 0.49 -14.26 -10.09
CA SER A 272 0.33 -15.50 -9.35
C SER A 272 1.68 -16.03 -8.87
N ASP A 273 1.68 -16.58 -7.66
CA ASP A 273 2.85 -17.24 -7.06
C ASP A 273 3.01 -18.69 -7.53
N TYR A 274 4.21 -19.23 -7.28
CA TYR A 274 4.61 -20.63 -7.50
C TYR A 274 4.56 -21.10 -8.95
N THR A 275 5.19 -20.31 -9.83
CA THR A 275 5.49 -20.60 -11.24
C THR A 275 4.34 -21.26 -12.01
N PRO A 276 3.22 -20.54 -12.23
CA PRO A 276 2.15 -21.02 -13.08
C PRO A 276 2.65 -21.33 -14.50
N THR A 277 2.08 -22.35 -15.12
CA THR A 277 2.45 -22.79 -16.49
C THR A 277 1.33 -22.63 -17.51
N SER A 278 0.11 -22.38 -17.04
CA SER A 278 -1.05 -22.09 -17.89
C SER A 278 -2.06 -21.20 -17.16
N TRP A 279 -2.80 -20.41 -17.93
CA TRP A 279 -3.77 -19.42 -17.46
C TRP A 279 -5.13 -19.69 -18.11
N LEU A 280 -6.19 -19.32 -17.39
CA LEU A 280 -7.55 -19.28 -17.90
C LEU A 280 -8.29 -18.10 -17.27
N TRP A 281 -8.56 -17.09 -18.09
CA TRP A 281 -9.33 -15.91 -17.73
C TRP A 281 -10.80 -16.12 -18.00
N ASN A 282 -11.65 -15.80 -17.02
CA ASN A 282 -13.09 -15.79 -17.16
C ASN A 282 -13.65 -14.44 -16.71
N ILE A 283 -14.34 -13.75 -17.62
CA ILE A 283 -14.88 -12.41 -17.40
C ILE A 283 -16.40 -12.49 -17.56
N THR A 284 -17.14 -11.89 -16.62
CA THR A 284 -18.61 -11.87 -16.61
C THR A 284 -19.11 -10.45 -16.35
N PRO A 285 -20.04 -9.89 -17.17
CA PRO A 285 -20.73 -10.52 -18.31
C PRO A 285 -19.84 -10.76 -19.54
N ALA A 286 -20.31 -11.61 -20.46
CA ALA A 286 -19.60 -12.00 -21.68
C ALA A 286 -19.70 -10.97 -22.82
N SER A 287 -19.60 -9.69 -22.50
CA SER A 287 -19.64 -8.55 -23.43
C SER A 287 -18.24 -7.94 -23.60
N TYR A 288 -17.31 -8.76 -24.06
CA TYR A 288 -15.91 -8.39 -24.27
C TYR A 288 -15.30 -9.21 -25.41
N SER A 289 -14.13 -8.79 -25.88
CA SER A 289 -13.30 -9.54 -26.81
C SER A 289 -11.82 -9.39 -26.46
N PHE A 290 -11.05 -10.48 -26.61
CA PHE A 290 -9.58 -10.39 -26.51
C PHE A 290 -9.03 -9.72 -27.78
N THR A 291 -8.04 -8.85 -27.59
CA THR A 291 -7.39 -8.11 -28.68
C THR A 291 -5.88 -8.41 -28.74
N ASN A 292 -5.20 -7.85 -29.74
CA ASN A 292 -3.74 -7.92 -29.91
C ASN A 292 -3.17 -9.35 -29.90
N GLY A 293 -3.95 -10.30 -30.43
CA GLY A 293 -3.56 -11.71 -30.51
C GLY A 293 -3.59 -12.45 -29.17
N THR A 294 -4.04 -11.80 -28.11
CA THR A 294 -4.22 -12.44 -26.80
C THR A 294 -5.49 -13.30 -26.77
N THR A 295 -5.56 -14.20 -25.80
CA THR A 295 -6.71 -15.09 -25.60
C THR A 295 -6.95 -15.26 -24.10
N ALA A 296 -8.03 -15.96 -23.74
CA ALA A 296 -8.27 -16.37 -22.35
C ALA A 296 -7.14 -17.22 -21.75
N ASN A 297 -6.20 -17.74 -22.55
CA ASN A 297 -5.06 -18.53 -22.08
C ASN A 297 -3.73 -17.78 -22.07
N SER A 298 -3.71 -16.52 -22.49
CA SER A 298 -2.53 -15.67 -22.38
C SER A 298 -2.23 -15.36 -20.91
N GLN A 299 -0.94 -15.29 -20.54
CA GLN A 299 -0.53 -14.88 -19.20
C GLN A 299 -1.04 -13.46 -18.87
N ASN A 300 -0.82 -12.52 -19.78
CA ASN A 300 -1.28 -11.14 -19.66
C ASN A 300 -2.17 -10.80 -20.86
N PRO A 301 -3.49 -11.04 -20.81
CA PRO A 301 -4.38 -10.76 -21.92
C PRO A 301 -4.76 -9.28 -21.98
N GLU A 302 -5.09 -8.83 -23.19
CA GLU A 302 -5.67 -7.52 -23.45
C GLU A 302 -7.13 -7.69 -23.87
N VAL A 303 -8.02 -6.95 -23.22
CA VAL A 303 -9.47 -7.13 -23.34
C VAL A 303 -10.12 -5.81 -23.71
N ILE A 304 -10.98 -5.84 -24.73
CA ILE A 304 -11.86 -4.72 -25.09
C ILE A 304 -13.28 -5.06 -24.62
N PHE A 305 -13.89 -4.18 -23.83
CA PHE A 305 -15.28 -4.31 -23.40
C PHE A 305 -16.23 -3.68 -24.41
N THR A 306 -17.25 -4.42 -24.84
CA THR A 306 -18.18 -4.00 -25.90
C THR A 306 -19.51 -3.47 -25.37
N SER A 307 -19.69 -3.44 -24.05
CA SER A 307 -20.91 -2.92 -23.40
C SER A 307 -20.57 -2.33 -22.04
N SER A 308 -21.31 -1.30 -21.65
CA SER A 308 -21.16 -0.70 -20.32
C SER A 308 -21.70 -1.63 -19.24
N GLY A 309 -21.13 -1.54 -18.05
CA GLY A 309 -21.52 -2.34 -16.90
C GLY A 309 -20.33 -2.67 -16.01
N THR A 310 -20.60 -3.42 -14.95
CA THR A 310 -19.57 -3.87 -14.02
C THR A 310 -19.20 -5.31 -14.31
N TYR A 311 -17.91 -5.61 -14.33
CA TYR A 311 -17.34 -6.89 -14.73
C TYR A 311 -16.62 -7.56 -13.57
N THR A 312 -17.00 -8.81 -13.32
CA THR A 312 -16.27 -9.73 -12.45
C THR A 312 -15.22 -10.47 -13.28
N ILE A 313 -13.98 -10.51 -12.79
CA ILE A 313 -12.86 -11.17 -13.46
C ILE A 313 -12.34 -12.29 -12.56
N ALA A 314 -12.17 -13.48 -13.13
CA ALA A 314 -11.54 -14.62 -12.48
C ALA A 314 -10.33 -15.09 -13.29
N LEU A 315 -9.22 -15.34 -12.60
CA LEU A 315 -8.04 -15.98 -13.17
C LEU A 315 -7.86 -17.34 -12.52
N THR A 316 -7.82 -18.39 -13.34
CA THR A 316 -7.35 -19.71 -12.93
C THR A 316 -5.95 -19.93 -13.47
N VAL A 317 -5.00 -20.26 -12.60
CA VAL A 317 -3.65 -20.67 -12.99
C VAL A 317 -3.39 -22.11 -12.62
N THR A 318 -2.58 -22.80 -13.43
CA THR A 318 -2.26 -24.23 -13.24
C THR A 318 -0.77 -24.49 -13.44
N ASN A 319 -0.19 -25.33 -12.59
CA ASN A 319 1.11 -25.97 -12.79
C ASN A 319 0.97 -27.49 -12.61
N ALA A 320 2.08 -28.23 -12.63
CA ALA A 320 2.07 -29.69 -12.50
C ALA A 320 1.53 -30.19 -11.14
N ASN A 321 1.52 -29.35 -10.11
CA ASN A 321 1.12 -29.68 -8.74
C ASN A 321 -0.36 -29.35 -8.46
N GLY A 322 -1.03 -28.59 -9.33
CA GLY A 322 -2.45 -28.27 -9.17
C GLY A 322 -2.84 -26.93 -9.81
N ASN A 323 -3.99 -26.42 -9.39
CA ASN A 323 -4.52 -25.14 -9.84
C ASN A 323 -5.08 -24.33 -8.67
N HIS A 324 -5.24 -23.02 -8.90
CA HIS A 324 -5.95 -22.12 -8.02
C HIS A 324 -6.72 -21.10 -8.86
N THR A 325 -7.83 -20.61 -8.32
CA THR A 325 -8.66 -19.57 -8.96
C THR A 325 -8.84 -18.42 -7.99
N THR A 326 -8.54 -17.21 -8.47
CA THR A 326 -8.87 -15.97 -7.76
C THR A 326 -9.90 -15.20 -8.56
N THR A 327 -10.94 -14.73 -7.88
CA THR A 327 -12.04 -13.96 -8.47
C THR A 327 -12.12 -12.60 -7.80
N LYS A 328 -12.04 -11.54 -8.60
CA LYS A 328 -12.32 -10.16 -8.17
C LYS A 328 -13.72 -9.81 -8.67
N VAL A 329 -14.68 -9.76 -7.73
CA VAL A 329 -16.08 -9.41 -7.99
C VAL A 329 -16.17 -7.92 -8.26
N ASP A 330 -16.99 -7.54 -9.24
CA ASP A 330 -17.25 -6.15 -9.61
C ASP A 330 -15.97 -5.31 -9.81
N TYR A 331 -14.94 -5.94 -10.38
CA TYR A 331 -13.58 -5.42 -10.38
C TYR A 331 -13.34 -4.30 -11.37
N VAL A 332 -14.01 -4.34 -12.53
CA VAL A 332 -13.88 -3.32 -13.59
C VAL A 332 -15.24 -2.71 -13.88
N THR A 333 -15.34 -1.39 -13.87
CA THR A 333 -16.55 -0.66 -14.28
C THR A 333 -16.33 -0.01 -15.64
N VAL A 334 -17.22 -0.31 -16.59
CA VAL A 334 -17.16 0.20 -17.96
C VAL A 334 -18.33 1.15 -18.18
N TYR A 335 -18.04 2.41 -18.52
CA TYR A 335 -19.05 3.44 -18.76
C TYR A 335 -19.46 3.52 -20.23
N PRO A 336 -20.73 3.84 -20.53
CA PRO A 336 -21.20 3.99 -21.91
C PRO A 336 -20.56 5.22 -22.57
N GLY A 337 -20.25 5.14 -23.86
CA GLY A 337 -19.70 6.24 -24.63
C GLY A 337 -20.76 7.05 -25.39
N THR A 338 -20.55 8.36 -25.50
CA THR A 338 -21.34 9.29 -26.35
C THR A 338 -20.50 9.72 -27.55
N ILE A 339 -21.04 9.75 -28.77
CA ILE A 339 -20.32 10.26 -29.95
C ILE A 339 -19.92 11.72 -29.72
N ALA A 340 -18.65 12.07 -29.93
CA ALA A 340 -18.12 13.40 -29.61
C ALA A 340 -18.84 14.55 -30.35
N SER A 341 -19.31 14.35 -31.58
CA SER A 341 -20.11 15.37 -32.30
C SER A 341 -21.43 15.75 -31.60
N GLY A 342 -21.93 14.88 -30.72
CA GLY A 342 -23.15 15.11 -29.95
C GLY A 342 -22.93 15.97 -28.70
N PHE A 343 -21.68 16.32 -28.39
CA PHE A 343 -21.32 17.06 -27.20
C PHE A 343 -21.21 18.57 -27.47
N SER A 344 -21.95 19.35 -26.69
CA SER A 344 -21.81 20.79 -26.54
C SER A 344 -22.45 21.16 -25.21
N THR A 345 -21.75 21.92 -24.36
CA THR A 345 -22.30 22.47 -23.12
C THR A 345 -21.97 23.95 -23.00
N ASP A 346 -22.92 24.72 -22.49
CA ASP A 346 -22.76 26.10 -22.04
C ASP A 346 -23.08 26.24 -20.54
N PHE A 347 -23.42 25.14 -19.85
CA PHE A 347 -23.77 25.07 -18.42
C PHE A 347 -25.03 25.87 -18.01
N GLU A 348 -25.79 26.40 -18.97
CA GLU A 348 -27.03 27.16 -18.73
C GLU A 348 -28.12 26.33 -18.04
N GLY A 349 -28.07 25.01 -18.19
CA GLY A 349 -28.98 24.07 -17.52
C GLY A 349 -28.65 23.82 -16.05
N GLU A 350 -27.50 24.28 -15.56
CA GLU A 350 -27.02 23.95 -14.23
C GLU A 350 -27.60 24.85 -13.13
N ALA A 351 -27.74 24.28 -11.93
CA ALA A 351 -28.16 25.05 -10.77
C ALA A 351 -26.98 25.86 -10.21
N LEU A 352 -27.22 27.14 -9.95
CA LEU A 352 -26.24 28.00 -9.30
C LEU A 352 -25.83 27.44 -7.93
N CYS A 353 -24.53 27.39 -7.69
CA CYS A 353 -23.94 26.91 -6.45
C CYS A 353 -22.76 27.77 -6.00
N GLY A 354 -22.62 29.00 -6.52
CA GLY A 354 -21.55 29.94 -6.19
C GLY A 354 -21.37 30.17 -4.68
N THR A 355 -20.13 30.40 -4.25
CA THR A 355 -19.79 30.64 -2.85
C THR A 355 -18.64 31.63 -2.70
N ALA A 356 -18.74 32.51 -1.70
CA ALA A 356 -17.65 33.39 -1.26
C ALA A 356 -16.87 32.82 -0.06
N SER A 357 -17.35 31.70 0.48
CA SER A 357 -16.82 31.04 1.67
C SER A 357 -16.34 29.63 1.35
N ASP A 358 -15.35 29.16 2.12
CA ASP A 358 -14.95 27.75 2.17
C ASP A 358 -14.29 27.20 0.88
N CYS A 359 -13.84 28.08 -0.01
CA CYS A 359 -13.01 27.73 -1.17
C CYS A 359 -13.54 26.67 -2.14
N GLY A 360 -14.82 26.33 -2.07
CA GLY A 360 -15.38 25.26 -2.88
C GLY A 360 -15.42 23.89 -2.20
N ALA A 361 -15.09 23.78 -0.92
CA ALA A 361 -15.06 22.51 -0.18
C ALA A 361 -16.45 21.90 0.08
N THR A 362 -17.53 22.65 -0.18
CA THR A 362 -18.90 22.11 -0.15
C THR A 362 -19.30 21.60 -1.52
N THR A 363 -20.00 20.47 -1.55
CA THR A 363 -20.39 19.81 -2.80
C THR A 363 -21.22 20.72 -3.71
N CYS A 364 -20.79 20.88 -4.97
CA CYS A 364 -21.60 21.44 -6.04
C CYS A 364 -22.03 20.34 -7.01
N ASN A 365 -23.30 19.93 -6.92
CA ASN A 365 -23.84 18.89 -7.79
C ASN A 365 -24.20 19.48 -9.16
N LEU A 366 -23.54 18.98 -10.21
CA LEU A 366 -23.95 19.22 -11.59
C LEU A 366 -25.12 18.28 -11.93
N SER A 367 -26.11 18.83 -12.60
CA SER A 367 -27.27 18.13 -13.16
C SER A 367 -26.95 17.45 -14.50
N SER A 368 -25.92 17.93 -15.21
CA SER A 368 -25.36 17.28 -16.37
C SER A 368 -24.92 15.86 -16.02
N SER A 369 -25.34 14.90 -16.85
CA SER A 369 -24.83 13.54 -16.80
C SER A 369 -23.46 13.38 -17.46
N PHE A 370 -22.96 14.44 -18.11
CA PHE A 370 -21.72 14.39 -18.86
C PHE A 370 -20.53 14.88 -18.04
N TRP A 371 -20.63 16.03 -17.37
CA TRP A 371 -19.56 16.54 -16.52
C TRP A 371 -19.76 16.14 -15.07
N ILE A 372 -18.71 15.62 -14.46
CA ILE A 372 -18.72 15.10 -13.10
C ILE A 372 -17.66 15.84 -12.30
N ASN A 373 -18.07 16.51 -11.21
CA ASN A 373 -17.13 16.91 -10.17
C ASN A 373 -16.62 15.66 -9.47
N LEU A 374 -15.30 15.44 -9.49
CA LEU A 374 -14.72 14.33 -8.76
C LEU A 374 -14.94 14.51 -7.26
N SER A 375 -15.06 13.39 -6.55
CA SER A 375 -15.23 13.45 -5.10
C SER A 375 -13.94 13.92 -4.44
N ASN A 376 -14.02 14.96 -3.62
CA ASN A 376 -12.88 15.50 -2.89
C ASN A 376 -12.18 14.39 -2.07
N GLY A 377 -10.86 14.34 -2.15
CA GLY A 377 -10.03 13.28 -1.62
C GLY A 377 -8.56 13.69 -1.57
N SER A 378 -7.67 12.83 -2.05
CA SER A 378 -6.23 13.10 -2.07
C SER A 378 -5.75 13.90 -3.29
N GLU A 379 -6.51 13.86 -4.38
CA GLU A 379 -6.16 14.49 -5.66
C GLU A 379 -7.08 15.68 -6.01
N ASP A 380 -8.30 15.68 -5.48
CA ASP A 380 -9.28 16.75 -5.61
C ASP A 380 -9.56 17.33 -4.22
N ASP A 381 -9.37 18.64 -4.02
CA ASP A 381 -9.61 19.31 -2.76
C ASP A 381 -10.97 20.02 -2.72
N ILE A 382 -11.46 20.49 -3.87
CA ILE A 382 -12.60 21.42 -4.02
C ILE A 382 -13.35 21.18 -5.34
N ASP A 383 -14.65 21.48 -5.36
CA ASP A 383 -15.47 21.30 -6.58
C ASP A 383 -15.40 22.52 -7.53
N TRP A 384 -15.54 22.26 -8.84
CA TRP A 384 -15.97 23.29 -9.78
C TRP A 384 -17.40 23.73 -9.46
N ARG A 385 -17.65 25.03 -9.56
CA ARG A 385 -18.92 25.65 -9.16
C ARG A 385 -19.55 26.40 -10.31
N VAL A 386 -20.87 26.53 -10.29
CA VAL A 386 -21.67 27.25 -11.29
C VAL A 386 -22.08 28.61 -10.71
N ASP A 387 -21.82 29.68 -11.45
CA ASP A 387 -22.25 31.05 -11.13
C ASP A 387 -22.72 31.81 -12.38
N GLU A 388 -23.30 32.99 -12.14
CA GLU A 388 -23.66 33.99 -13.16
C GLU A 388 -23.29 35.40 -12.67
N GLY A 389 -23.12 36.37 -13.57
CA GLY A 389 -23.07 37.80 -13.20
C GLY A 389 -21.83 38.28 -12.43
N GLY A 390 -20.71 37.56 -12.51
CA GLY A 390 -19.46 37.84 -11.78
C GLY A 390 -19.20 36.89 -10.62
N THR A 391 -17.93 36.70 -10.25
CA THR A 391 -17.57 35.92 -9.07
C THR A 391 -17.85 36.71 -7.80
N THR A 392 -17.99 36.01 -6.68
CA THR A 392 -18.23 36.67 -5.38
C THR A 392 -17.06 37.52 -4.88
N SER A 393 -15.84 37.22 -5.33
CA SER A 393 -14.63 37.99 -5.04
C SER A 393 -14.42 39.16 -6.03
N SER A 394 -13.69 40.19 -5.60
CA SER A 394 -13.51 41.43 -6.36
C SER A 394 -12.27 41.40 -7.25
N GLY A 395 -12.38 41.85 -8.50
CA GLY A 395 -11.26 41.91 -9.45
C GLY A 395 -10.88 40.54 -10.00
N THR A 396 -11.88 39.68 -10.14
CA THR A 396 -11.81 38.30 -10.61
C THR A 396 -13.09 37.97 -11.36
N GLY A 397 -13.02 36.94 -12.20
CA GLY A 397 -14.18 36.36 -12.85
C GLY A 397 -14.84 37.25 -13.92
N PRO A 398 -15.66 36.66 -14.79
CA PRO A 398 -16.28 37.37 -15.90
C PRO A 398 -17.62 38.01 -15.48
N THR A 399 -17.93 39.22 -15.97
CA THR A 399 -19.24 39.87 -15.71
C THR A 399 -20.41 39.19 -16.44
N ASN A 400 -20.13 38.66 -17.62
CA ASN A 400 -21.07 37.91 -18.43
C ASN A 400 -20.47 36.53 -18.69
N ASP A 401 -21.29 35.51 -18.88
CA ASP A 401 -20.83 34.24 -19.44
C ASP A 401 -20.26 34.41 -20.88
N TYR A 402 -19.78 33.33 -21.49
CA TYR A 402 -19.27 33.38 -22.87
C TYR A 402 -20.38 33.25 -23.93
N ASN A 403 -21.31 32.32 -23.74
CA ASN A 403 -22.46 32.06 -24.60
C ASN A 403 -23.67 31.68 -23.74
N PRO A 404 -24.73 32.51 -23.69
CA PRO A 404 -25.10 33.55 -24.65
C PRO A 404 -24.39 34.92 -24.51
N GLY A 405 -23.53 35.13 -23.51
CA GLY A 405 -22.82 36.40 -23.33
C GLY A 405 -23.61 37.44 -22.51
N SER A 406 -24.33 36.98 -21.50
CA SER A 406 -25.25 37.75 -20.67
C SER A 406 -24.88 37.74 -19.18
N THR A 407 -25.44 38.66 -18.39
CA THR A 407 -25.21 38.67 -16.93
C THR A 407 -25.96 37.57 -16.19
N THR A 408 -26.86 36.86 -16.87
CA THR A 408 -27.67 35.77 -16.31
C THR A 408 -27.39 34.43 -17.01
N GLY A 409 -26.26 34.36 -17.71
CA GLY A 409 -25.78 33.10 -18.25
C GLY A 409 -24.79 32.49 -17.27
N ASN A 410 -24.77 31.17 -17.27
CA ASN A 410 -24.00 30.38 -16.34
C ASN A 410 -22.59 30.14 -16.88
N TYR A 411 -21.63 30.06 -15.97
CA TYR A 411 -20.31 29.53 -16.23
C TYR A 411 -19.84 28.70 -15.04
N ILE A 412 -18.90 27.79 -15.30
CA ILE A 412 -18.21 27.08 -14.22
C ILE A 412 -16.92 27.79 -13.84
N TYR A 413 -16.58 27.76 -12.55
CA TYR A 413 -15.37 28.39 -12.02
C TYR A 413 -14.86 27.70 -10.76
N THR A 414 -13.61 28.01 -10.42
CA THR A 414 -13.00 27.77 -9.12
C THR A 414 -12.66 29.11 -8.47
N GLU A 415 -12.96 29.29 -7.18
CA GLU A 415 -12.58 30.51 -6.47
C GLU A 415 -11.08 30.53 -6.18
N ALA A 416 -10.38 31.55 -6.67
CA ALA A 416 -8.93 31.71 -6.47
C ALA A 416 -8.61 32.61 -5.26
N SER A 417 -9.54 33.48 -4.87
CA SER A 417 -9.33 34.50 -3.84
C SER A 417 -9.33 33.89 -2.44
N GLY A 418 -8.13 33.68 -1.90
CA GLY A 418 -7.96 33.12 -0.54
C GLY A 418 -7.85 31.59 -0.51
N CYS A 419 -7.90 30.95 -1.67
CA CYS A 419 -7.98 29.51 -1.85
C CYS A 419 -6.74 29.03 -2.61
N PHE A 420 -5.66 28.84 -1.85
CA PHE A 420 -4.35 28.51 -2.40
C PHE A 420 -4.07 27.01 -2.29
N ASN A 421 -3.40 26.46 -3.31
CA ASN A 421 -2.94 25.07 -3.34
C ASN A 421 -4.09 24.04 -3.20
N ASN A 422 -5.28 24.38 -3.68
CA ASN A 422 -6.38 23.44 -3.82
C ASN A 422 -6.51 23.05 -5.30
N THR A 423 -6.80 21.78 -5.56
CA THR A 423 -7.06 21.22 -6.89
C THR A 423 -8.55 20.95 -7.05
N ALA A 424 -9.09 21.20 -8.24
CA ALA A 424 -10.46 20.85 -8.61
C ALA A 424 -10.44 20.08 -9.94
N ILE A 425 -11.06 18.91 -10.00
CA ILE A 425 -11.06 18.06 -11.18
C ILE A 425 -12.49 17.89 -11.69
N LEU A 426 -12.69 18.31 -12.95
CA LEU A 426 -13.92 18.09 -13.68
C LEU A 426 -13.68 17.03 -14.75
N GLU A 427 -14.32 15.88 -14.61
CA GLU A 427 -14.16 14.74 -15.52
C GLU A 427 -15.35 14.63 -16.46
N SER A 428 -15.08 14.31 -17.72
CA SER A 428 -16.12 14.06 -18.72
C SER A 428 -16.60 12.61 -18.66
N SER A 429 -17.84 12.37 -19.08
CA SER A 429 -18.29 11.03 -19.43
C SER A 429 -17.59 10.57 -20.70
N CYS A 430 -17.48 9.26 -20.85
CA CYS A 430 -16.84 8.67 -22.02
C CYS A 430 -17.34 9.24 -23.36
N MET A 431 -16.39 9.70 -24.18
CA MET A 431 -16.59 10.22 -25.52
C MET A 431 -16.00 9.29 -26.57
N ILE A 432 -16.79 8.94 -27.57
CA ILE A 432 -16.36 8.14 -28.72
C ILE A 432 -15.86 9.08 -29.81
N MET A 433 -14.60 8.92 -30.17
CA MET A 433 -13.90 9.68 -31.20
C MET A 433 -14.03 8.96 -32.54
N ASP A 434 -15.24 8.89 -33.10
CA ASP A 434 -15.52 8.17 -34.36
C ASP A 434 -14.88 8.78 -35.61
N THR A 435 -14.43 10.04 -35.51
CA THR A 435 -13.55 10.71 -36.45
C THR A 435 -12.62 11.67 -35.70
N ALA A 436 -11.77 12.42 -36.40
CA ALA A 436 -10.96 13.46 -35.80
C ALA A 436 -11.85 14.64 -35.34
N TYR A 437 -11.70 15.04 -34.08
CA TYR A 437 -12.38 16.19 -33.48
C TYR A 437 -11.38 17.16 -32.87
N ASN A 438 -11.85 18.39 -32.60
CA ASN A 438 -11.22 19.31 -31.68
C ASN A 438 -12.12 19.50 -30.47
N LEU A 439 -11.53 19.61 -29.28
CA LEU A 439 -12.21 20.20 -28.13
C LEU A 439 -12.03 21.72 -28.18
N GLU A 440 -13.14 22.44 -28.26
CA GLU A 440 -13.16 23.90 -28.21
C GLU A 440 -13.82 24.35 -26.91
N PHE A 441 -13.16 25.26 -26.19
CA PHE A 441 -13.71 25.83 -24.96
C PHE A 441 -13.34 27.29 -24.79
N ALA A 442 -14.17 28.03 -24.06
CA ALA A 442 -13.88 29.39 -23.64
C ALA A 442 -13.40 29.40 -22.18
N TYR A 443 -12.46 30.30 -21.86
CA TYR A 443 -11.93 30.45 -20.51
C TYR A 443 -11.73 31.94 -20.14
N HIS A 444 -11.84 32.22 -18.85
CA HIS A 444 -11.59 33.55 -18.26
C HIS A 444 -10.75 33.37 -16.99
N MET A 445 -9.63 34.08 -16.91
CA MET A 445 -8.61 33.90 -15.87
C MET A 445 -8.05 35.27 -15.49
N GLU A 446 -8.85 36.10 -14.82
CA GLU A 446 -8.43 37.40 -14.29
C GLU A 446 -8.02 37.33 -12.81
N GLY A 447 -6.80 37.75 -12.48
CA GLY A 447 -6.40 37.96 -11.10
C GLY A 447 -4.93 37.64 -10.79
N ALA A 448 -4.38 38.35 -9.80
CA ALA A 448 -2.95 38.26 -9.45
C ALA A 448 -2.52 36.93 -8.80
N ARG A 449 -3.47 36.07 -8.44
CA ARG A 449 -3.22 34.77 -7.80
C ARG A 449 -3.86 33.62 -8.58
N MET A 450 -4.09 33.82 -9.87
CA MET A 450 -4.68 32.81 -10.73
C MET A 450 -3.76 31.60 -10.83
N GLY A 451 -4.35 30.41 -10.72
CA GLY A 451 -3.65 29.13 -10.81
C GLY A 451 -3.37 28.73 -12.26
N SER A 452 -3.47 27.42 -12.51
CA SER A 452 -3.30 26.82 -13.82
C SER A 452 -4.50 25.96 -14.19
N LEU A 453 -4.83 25.96 -15.48
CA LEU A 453 -5.79 25.05 -16.11
C LEU A 453 -5.01 24.04 -16.95
N HIS A 454 -5.24 22.77 -16.63
CA HIS A 454 -4.66 21.61 -17.30
C HIS A 454 -5.76 20.89 -18.09
N ILE A 455 -5.38 20.34 -19.24
CA ILE A 455 -6.27 19.50 -20.06
C ILE A 455 -5.55 18.17 -20.24
N ASP A 456 -6.15 17.13 -19.69
CA ASP A 456 -5.66 15.75 -19.74
C ASP A 456 -6.67 14.88 -20.48
N VAL A 457 -6.22 13.76 -21.05
CA VAL A 457 -7.10 12.80 -21.72
C VAL A 457 -6.80 11.40 -21.23
N PHE A 458 -7.83 10.73 -20.73
CA PHE A 458 -7.75 9.31 -20.43
C PHE A 458 -8.10 8.49 -21.68
N ALA A 459 -7.17 7.67 -22.16
CA ALA A 459 -7.38 6.81 -23.31
C ALA A 459 -6.62 5.49 -23.14
N ASP A 460 -7.26 4.37 -23.50
CA ASP A 460 -6.66 3.03 -23.42
C ASP A 460 -6.05 2.70 -22.04
N GLY A 461 -6.76 3.06 -20.96
CA GLY A 461 -6.31 2.76 -19.60
C GLY A 461 -5.22 3.68 -19.05
N VAL A 462 -4.80 4.71 -19.80
CA VAL A 462 -3.68 5.59 -19.46
C VAL A 462 -4.06 7.07 -19.55
N TRP A 463 -3.60 7.85 -18.58
CA TRP A 463 -3.69 9.32 -18.60
C TRP A 463 -2.61 9.92 -19.50
N ASN A 464 -3.04 10.76 -20.45
CA ASN A 464 -2.18 11.60 -21.26
C ASN A 464 -2.27 13.02 -20.69
N GLU A 465 -1.28 13.39 -19.88
CA GLU A 465 -1.28 14.68 -19.18
C GLU A 465 -0.84 15.84 -20.08
N ASN A 466 -1.44 17.00 -19.89
CA ASN A 466 -1.10 18.28 -20.51
C ASN A 466 -1.06 18.19 -22.05
N ILE A 467 -2.16 17.75 -22.66
CA ILE A 467 -2.25 17.58 -24.12
C ILE A 467 -2.21 18.92 -24.88
N ILE A 468 -2.28 20.04 -24.16
CA ILE A 468 -1.91 21.38 -24.60
C ILE A 468 -0.96 22.04 -23.58
N PRO A 469 -0.24 23.12 -23.96
CA PRO A 469 0.47 23.94 -23.00
C PRO A 469 -0.46 24.45 -21.90
N VAL A 470 -0.05 24.28 -20.64
CA VAL A 470 -0.79 24.72 -19.45
C VAL A 470 -1.14 26.20 -19.55
N ILE A 471 -2.42 26.53 -19.36
CA ILE A 471 -2.88 27.92 -19.30
C ILE A 471 -2.74 28.38 -17.85
N SER A 472 -1.91 29.38 -17.58
CA SER A 472 -1.56 29.74 -16.20
C SER A 472 -1.48 31.24 -15.97
N GLY A 473 -1.84 31.68 -14.77
CA GLY A 473 -1.75 33.07 -14.36
C GLY A 473 -2.80 33.97 -15.01
N ASP A 474 -2.64 35.28 -14.85
CA ASP A 474 -3.56 36.30 -15.35
C ASP A 474 -3.59 36.34 -16.89
N GLN A 475 -4.76 36.12 -17.48
CA GLN A 475 -5.04 36.15 -18.92
C GLN A 475 -5.82 37.41 -19.33
N GLY A 476 -6.09 38.32 -18.39
CA GLY A 476 -6.83 39.55 -18.59
C GLY A 476 -8.34 39.41 -18.45
N THR A 477 -9.05 40.51 -18.72
CA THR A 477 -10.46 40.69 -18.35
C THR A 477 -11.47 40.21 -19.40
N VAL A 478 -11.01 39.57 -20.48
CA VAL A 478 -11.84 39.17 -21.62
C VAL A 478 -11.78 37.67 -21.79
N TRP A 479 -12.93 37.05 -22.09
CA TRP A 479 -13.00 35.65 -22.47
C TRP A 479 -12.06 35.35 -23.63
N GLN A 480 -11.27 34.30 -23.45
CA GLN A 480 -10.42 33.71 -24.48
C GLN A 480 -11.02 32.39 -24.93
N THR A 481 -10.56 31.88 -26.07
CA THR A 481 -10.90 30.53 -26.53
C THR A 481 -9.65 29.70 -26.72
N ALA A 482 -9.77 28.41 -26.49
CA ALA A 482 -8.75 27.42 -26.77
C ALA A 482 -9.32 26.31 -27.65
N THR A 483 -8.47 25.76 -28.50
CA THR A 483 -8.77 24.62 -29.37
C THR A 483 -7.71 23.55 -29.09
N VAL A 484 -8.17 22.34 -28.80
CA VAL A 484 -7.35 21.18 -28.52
C VAL A 484 -7.54 20.17 -29.63
N ASP A 485 -6.45 19.84 -30.33
CA ASP A 485 -6.46 18.80 -31.37
C ASP A 485 -6.53 17.42 -30.72
N LEU A 486 -7.62 16.69 -31.00
CA LEU A 486 -7.84 15.33 -30.50
C LEU A 486 -7.71 14.27 -31.59
N ALA A 487 -7.16 14.60 -32.77
CA ALA A 487 -7.00 13.67 -33.88
C ALA A 487 -6.17 12.43 -33.52
N ALA A 488 -5.26 12.53 -32.54
CA ALA A 488 -4.49 11.39 -32.02
C ALA A 488 -5.36 10.30 -31.37
N TYR A 489 -6.61 10.63 -31.02
CA TYR A 489 -7.56 9.74 -30.37
C TYR A 489 -8.67 9.25 -31.32
N GLU A 490 -8.59 9.54 -32.62
CA GLU A 490 -9.52 9.00 -33.63
C GLU A 490 -9.58 7.46 -33.54
N GLY A 491 -10.79 6.92 -33.49
CA GLY A 491 -11.08 5.50 -33.31
C GLY A 491 -11.09 5.01 -31.86
N LYS A 492 -10.86 5.89 -30.88
CA LYS A 492 -10.84 5.54 -29.45
C LYS A 492 -12.07 6.05 -28.70
N THR A 493 -12.24 5.56 -27.48
CA THR A 493 -13.12 6.19 -26.49
C THR A 493 -12.27 6.80 -25.39
N ILE A 494 -12.51 8.08 -25.10
CA ILE A 494 -11.72 8.89 -24.15
C ILE A 494 -12.62 9.45 -23.04
N SER A 495 -12.03 9.89 -21.92
CA SER A 495 -12.70 10.76 -20.92
C SER A 495 -11.84 11.93 -20.50
#